data_AF-A0A1M7KT13-F1
#
_entry.id   AF-A0A1M7KT13-F1
#
_cell.length_a   1.000
_cell.length_b   1.000
_cell.length_c   1.000
_cell.angle_alpha   90.00
_cell.angle_beta   90.00
_cell.angle_gamma   90.00
#
_symmetry.space_group_name_H-M   'P 1'
#
loop_
_entity.id
_entity.type
_entity.pdbx_description
1 polymer ?
#
loop_
_entity_poly.entity_id
_entity_poly.type
_entity_poly.pdbx_seq_one_letter_code
_entity_poly.pdbx_strand_id
1 'polypeptide(L)'
;MIINYQVGELYTAKTYKESGFNFPKGEYKLKIIREGFPESLVNDEDELIIAEEQWLEGLEGSDQYRTDLEGNWYYFEFPINDEGIDYMWVPESVVVEIFN
;
A
#
# COMPACT_ATOMS: atom_id res chain seq x y z
N MET A 1 -8.40 2.24 -16.34
CA MET A 1 -8.26 3.69 -16.11
C MET A 1 -6.96 3.91 -15.36
N ILE A 2 -6.17 4.91 -15.74
CA ILE A 2 -5.04 5.35 -14.90
C ILE A 2 -5.66 6.23 -13.83
N ILE A 3 -5.72 5.74 -12.60
CA ILE A 3 -6.12 6.58 -11.47
C ILE A 3 -4.92 7.44 -11.12
N ASN A 4 -5.08 8.76 -11.29
CA ASN A 4 -4.11 9.72 -10.78
C ASN A 4 -4.35 9.87 -9.28
N TYR A 5 -3.70 9.03 -8.48
CA TYR A 5 -3.70 9.15 -7.03
C TYR A 5 -3.04 10.46 -6.60
N GLN A 6 -3.64 11.15 -5.64
CA GLN A 6 -3.21 12.47 -5.17
C GLN A 6 -2.98 12.45 -3.67
N VAL A 7 -1.83 12.97 -3.25
CA VAL A 7 -1.51 13.15 -1.83
C VAL A 7 -2.52 14.12 -1.20
N GLY A 8 -3.11 13.70 -0.08
CA GLY A 8 -4.11 14.44 0.67
C GLY A 8 -5.54 13.93 0.47
N GLU A 9 -5.80 13.21 -0.62
CA GLU A 9 -7.13 12.66 -0.93
C GLU A 9 -7.45 11.39 -0.15
N LEU A 10 -8.74 11.07 -0.08
CA LEU A 10 -9.30 9.91 0.59
C LEU A 10 -9.76 8.88 -0.44
N TYR A 11 -9.46 7.61 -0.19
CA TYR A 11 -9.79 6.48 -1.05
C TYR A 11 -10.54 5.41 -0.26
N THR A 12 -11.53 4.79 -0.89
CA THR A 12 -12.30 3.69 -0.27
C THR A 12 -11.84 2.37 -0.85
N ALA A 13 -11.40 1.45 0.01
CA ALA A 13 -11.00 0.12 -0.42
C ALA A 13 -12.22 -0.69 -0.88
N LYS A 14 -12.06 -1.45 -1.96
CA LYS A 14 -12.98 -2.52 -2.36
C LYS A 14 -13.10 -3.59 -1.28
N THR A 15 -14.19 -4.36 -1.34
CA THR A 15 -14.35 -5.50 -0.44
C THR A 15 -13.40 -6.64 -0.82
N TYR A 16 -13.10 -7.53 0.13
CA TYR A 16 -12.31 -8.75 -0.11
C TYR A 16 -12.81 -9.57 -1.31
N LYS A 17 -14.13 -9.61 -1.55
CA LYS A 17 -14.71 -10.33 -2.71
C LYS A 17 -14.34 -9.72 -4.06
N GLU A 18 -14.00 -8.44 -4.07
CA GLU A 18 -13.75 -7.66 -5.29
C GLU A 18 -12.25 -7.48 -5.56
N SER A 19 -11.43 -7.35 -4.52
CA SER A 19 -9.98 -7.13 -4.65
C SER A 19 -9.14 -8.35 -4.28
N GLY A 20 -9.68 -9.31 -3.53
CA GLY A 20 -8.90 -10.41 -2.95
C GLY A 20 -8.05 -10.01 -1.74
N PHE A 21 -8.06 -8.74 -1.33
CA PHE A 21 -7.30 -8.22 -0.20
C PHE A 21 -8.21 -7.89 0.99
N ASN A 22 -7.75 -8.17 2.20
CA ASN A 22 -8.51 -7.96 3.44
C ASN A 22 -8.21 -6.58 4.04
N PHE A 23 -8.55 -5.51 3.33
CA PHE A 23 -8.39 -4.15 3.84
C PHE A 23 -9.60 -3.79 4.72
N PRO A 24 -9.38 -3.23 5.92
CA PRO A 24 -10.46 -2.70 6.75
C PRO A 24 -11.39 -1.77 5.97
N LYS A 25 -12.69 -1.83 6.26
CA LYS A 25 -13.64 -0.92 5.62
C LYS A 25 -13.44 0.50 6.17
N GLY A 26 -13.21 1.47 5.29
CA GLY A 26 -13.10 2.87 5.67
C GLY A 26 -12.48 3.72 4.57
N GLU A 27 -12.19 4.96 4.94
CA GLU A 27 -11.50 5.91 4.07
C GLU A 27 -10.03 5.95 4.43
N TYR A 28 -9.18 5.74 3.43
CA TYR A 28 -7.73 5.73 3.53
C TYR A 28 -7.20 7.04 2.98
N LYS A 29 -6.40 7.75 3.77
CA LYS A 29 -5.80 9.01 3.31
C LYS A 29 -4.44 8.76 2.71
N LEU A 30 -4.23 9.16 1.47
CA LEU A 30 -2.92 9.08 0.85
C LEU A 30 -2.02 10.20 1.37
N LYS A 31 -0.88 9.85 1.94
CA LYS A 31 0.04 10.80 2.59
C LYS A 31 1.31 11.04 1.79
N ILE A 32 1.83 10.00 1.14
CA ILE A 32 3.09 10.05 0.40
C ILE A 32 3.00 9.12 -0.81
N ILE A 33 3.59 9.55 -1.92
CA ILE A 33 3.90 8.68 -3.06
C ILE A 33 5.42 8.74 -3.23
N ARG A 34 6.07 7.59 -3.37
CA ARG A 34 7.49 7.48 -3.70
C ARG A 34 7.68 6.56 -4.90
N GLU A 35 8.64 6.91 -5.74
CA GLU A 35 9.10 6.02 -6.80
C GLU A 35 10.09 5.03 -6.19
N GLY A 36 9.84 3.74 -6.42
CA GLY A 36 10.60 2.64 -5.84
C GLY A 36 10.29 2.39 -4.36
N PHE A 37 10.76 1.24 -3.87
CA PHE A 37 10.62 0.86 -2.47
C PHE A 37 11.23 1.92 -1.53
N PRO A 38 10.52 2.34 -0.47
CA PRO A 38 10.99 3.37 0.44
C PRO A 38 12.30 2.99 1.16
N GLU A 39 13.33 3.84 1.04
CA GLU A 39 14.62 3.67 1.72
C GLU A 39 14.65 4.23 3.16
N SER A 40 13.61 4.93 3.58
CA SER A 40 13.55 5.63 4.86
C SER A 40 12.16 5.48 5.49
N LEU A 41 12.13 5.14 6.77
CA LEU A 41 10.93 5.17 7.60
C LEU A 41 10.32 6.58 7.70
N VAL A 42 9.02 6.65 7.93
CA VAL A 42 8.23 7.86 8.05
C VAL A 42 7.70 8.04 9.47
N ASN A 43 7.06 7.01 10.03
CA ASN A 43 6.48 7.07 11.37
C ASN A 43 7.00 6.00 12.31
N ASP A 44 7.14 4.76 11.83
CA ASP A 44 7.47 3.61 12.68
C ASP A 44 8.75 2.91 12.20
N GLU A 45 9.51 2.33 13.13
CA GLU A 45 10.77 1.63 12.81
C GLU A 45 10.52 0.33 12.03
N ASP A 46 9.36 -0.29 12.20
CA ASP A 46 9.00 -1.56 11.58
C ASP A 46 8.18 -1.39 10.28
N GLU A 47 7.81 -0.16 9.88
CA GLU A 47 6.90 0.06 8.74
C GLU A 47 7.44 -0.49 7.41
N LEU A 48 8.77 -0.44 7.21
CA LEU A 48 9.42 -0.94 6.01
C LEU A 48 9.51 -2.47 6.03
N ILE A 49 9.79 -3.05 7.20
CA ILE A 49 9.83 -4.50 7.40
C ILE A 49 8.45 -5.08 7.12
N ILE A 50 7.40 -4.49 7.69
CA ILE A 50 6.01 -4.90 7.46
C ILE A 50 5.66 -4.81 5.96
N ALA A 51 6.07 -3.73 5.28
CA ALA A 51 5.81 -3.57 3.86
C ALA A 51 6.50 -4.63 3.00
N GLU A 52 7.75 -4.97 3.33
CA GLU A 52 8.50 -6.03 2.66
C GLU A 52 7.86 -7.41 2.91
N GLU A 53 7.57 -7.74 4.18
CA GLU A 53 6.95 -9.01 4.56
C GLU A 53 5.56 -9.20 3.94
N GLN A 54 4.73 -8.15 3.91
CA GLN A 54 3.37 -8.25 3.39
C GLN A 54 3.29 -8.31 1.87
N TRP A 55 4.13 -7.57 1.17
CA TRP A 55 3.97 -7.34 -0.27
C TRP A 55 5.04 -7.99 -1.13
N LEU A 56 6.23 -8.26 -0.58
CA LEU A 56 7.37 -8.74 -1.36
C LEU A 56 7.81 -10.16 -0.99
N GLU A 57 7.56 -10.60 0.25
CA GLU A 57 7.91 -11.96 0.70
C GLU A 57 7.25 -13.04 -0.18
N GLY A 58 8.05 -14.00 -0.65
CA GLY A 58 7.60 -15.08 -1.51
C GLY A 58 7.49 -14.73 -2.98
N LEU A 59 7.73 -13.47 -3.37
CA LEU A 59 7.81 -13.05 -4.77
C LEU A 59 9.26 -13.00 -5.28
N GLU A 60 10.26 -13.30 -4.46
CA GLU A 60 11.67 -13.12 -4.79
C GLU A 60 12.05 -13.84 -6.09
N GLY A 61 12.61 -13.09 -7.04
CA GLY A 61 13.00 -13.61 -8.36
C GLY A 61 11.88 -13.66 -9.40
N SER A 62 10.66 -13.23 -9.06
CA SER A 62 9.58 -13.04 -10.03
C SER A 62 9.65 -11.67 -10.72
N ASP A 63 9.01 -11.55 -11.88
CA ASP A 63 8.83 -10.25 -12.53
C ASP A 63 7.98 -9.28 -11.70
N GLN A 64 7.06 -9.81 -10.89
CA GLN A 64 6.20 -9.01 -10.02
C GLN A 64 7.02 -8.33 -8.91
N TYR A 65 7.93 -9.06 -8.27
CA TYR A 65 8.83 -8.50 -7.25
C TYR A 65 9.65 -7.31 -7.79
N ARG A 66 10.19 -7.43 -9.00
CA ARG A 66 10.92 -6.32 -9.62
C ARG A 66 9.98 -5.16 -9.96
N THR A 67 8.79 -5.45 -10.46
CA THR A 67 7.77 -4.43 -10.78
C THR A 67 7.36 -3.66 -9.53
N ASP A 68 7.13 -4.35 -8.42
CA ASP A 68 6.75 -3.71 -7.15
C ASP A 68 7.93 -2.95 -6.55
N LEU A 69 9.15 -3.47 -6.59
CA LEU A 69 10.33 -2.75 -6.10
C LEU A 69 10.63 -1.45 -6.88
N GLU A 70 10.47 -1.46 -8.19
CA GLU A 70 10.77 -0.32 -9.07
C GLU A 70 9.56 0.63 -9.22
N GLY A 71 8.35 0.12 -9.00
CA GLY A 71 7.09 0.86 -9.14
C GLY A 71 6.84 1.88 -8.04
N ASN A 72 5.72 2.59 -8.14
CA ASN A 72 5.34 3.56 -7.11
C ASN A 72 4.90 2.84 -5.82
N TRP A 73 5.27 3.41 -4.68
CA TRP A 73 4.80 3.03 -3.36
C TRP A 73 3.97 4.16 -2.76
N TYR A 74 2.88 3.77 -2.12
CA TYR A 74 1.87 4.66 -1.58
C TYR A 74 1.79 4.49 -0.07
N TYR A 75 1.97 5.58 0.66
CA TYR A 75 1.85 5.60 2.11
C TYR A 75 0.46 6.05 2.50
N PHE A 76 -0.35 5.12 3.00
CA PHE A 76 -1.71 5.40 3.45
C PHE A 76 -1.78 5.53 4.96
N GLU A 77 -2.57 6.50 5.41
CA GLU A 77 -3.13 6.55 6.76
C GLU A 77 -4.40 5.69 6.74
N PHE A 78 -4.39 4.64 7.55
CA PHE A 78 -5.48 3.68 7.61
C PHE A 78 -6.66 4.27 8.39
N PRO A 79 -7.90 3.85 8.07
CA PRO A 79 -9.01 4.11 8.96
C PRO A 79 -8.74 3.43 10.30
N ILE A 80 -9.24 4.03 11.39
CA ILE A 80 -9.16 3.47 12.74
C ILE A 80 -9.57 2.00 12.69
N ASN A 81 -8.62 1.12 12.99
CA ASN A 81 -8.81 -0.32 13.00
C ASN A 81 -8.38 -0.91 14.34
N ASP A 82 -8.98 -2.03 14.72
CA ASP A 82 -8.70 -2.72 15.98
C ASP A 82 -7.32 -3.41 15.99
N GLU A 83 -6.60 -3.41 14.86
CA GLU A 83 -5.26 -4.00 14.71
C GLU A 83 -4.14 -3.01 15.08
N GLY A 84 -4.47 -1.73 15.28
CA GLY A 84 -3.51 -0.70 15.71
C GLY A 84 -2.55 -0.27 14.61
N ILE A 85 -2.85 -0.57 13.34
CA ILE A 85 -2.04 -0.15 12.20
C ILE A 85 -2.56 1.20 11.73
N ASP A 86 -1.84 2.27 12.08
CA ASP A 86 -2.23 3.62 11.68
C ASP A 86 -1.78 3.98 10.26
N TYR A 87 -0.70 3.35 9.78
CA TYR A 87 -0.13 3.65 8.48
C TYR A 87 0.53 2.43 7.83
N MET A 88 0.57 2.41 6.49
CA MET A 88 1.25 1.35 5.74
C MET A 88 1.70 1.83 4.35
N TRP A 89 2.84 1.30 3.91
CA TRP A 89 3.31 1.37 2.54
C TRP A 89 2.70 0.25 1.69
N VAL A 90 2.16 0.59 0.52
CA VAL A 90 1.50 -0.35 -0.39
C VAL A 90 2.01 -0.11 -1.82
N PRO A 91 2.42 -1.16 -2.57
CA PRO A 91 2.90 -0.99 -3.95
C PRO A 91 1.76 -0.68 -4.92
N GLU A 92 2.10 -0.03 -6.04
CA GLU A 92 1.14 0.42 -7.06
C GLU A 92 0.22 -0.69 -7.57
N SER A 93 0.78 -1.88 -7.79
CA SER A 93 0.03 -3.06 -8.27
C SER A 93 -1.16 -3.38 -7.36
N VAL A 94 -0.94 -3.38 -6.05
CA VAL A 94 -1.94 -3.64 -5.02
C VAL A 94 -2.92 -2.47 -4.89
N VAL A 95 -2.41 -1.24 -4.91
CA VAL A 95 -3.24 -0.02 -4.84
C VAL A 95 -4.26 0.02 -5.98
N VAL A 96 -3.84 -0.31 -7.20
CA VAL A 96 -4.72 -0.36 -8.37
C VAL A 96 -5.79 -1.45 -8.21
N GLU A 97 -5.46 -2.63 -7.68
CA GLU A 97 -6.46 -3.67 -7.45
C GLU A 97 -7.50 -3.27 -6.40
N ILE A 98 -7.06 -2.60 -5.32
CA ILE A 98 -7.91 -2.27 -4.17
C ILE A 98 -8.79 -1.04 -4.41
N PHE A 99 -8.27 0.00 -5.07
CA PHE A 99 -8.90 1.33 -5.10
C PHE A 99 -9.44 1.75 -6.48
N ASN A 100 -9.33 0.91 -7.53
CA ASN A 100 -9.77 1.24 -8.92
C ASN A 100 -11.14 0.76 -9.34
#